data_AF-A0A384IG32-F1
#
_entry.id   AF-A0A384IG32-F1
#
_cell.length_a   1.000
_cell.length_b   1.000
_cell.length_c   1.000
_cell.angle_alpha   90.00
_cell.angle_beta   90.00
_cell.angle_gamma   90.00
#
_symmetry.space_group_name_H-M   'P 1'
#
loop_
_entity.id
_entity.type
_entity.pdbx_description
1 polymer ?
#
loop_
_entity_poly.entity_id
_entity_poly.type
_entity_poly.pdbx_seq_one_letter_code
_entity_poly.pdbx_strand_id
1 'polypeptide(L)'
;MEKSSEQELRDALTESLIELGAARSPRVIAAFRSVRRHLATPDADMLSTYSAEVATITKTDEHGVQISSVSAPRIQAMQMEQADLAPGMSVLEIGSGGPNAALLAEVVGDTGHVVTVDIDPDVTARASAFLKATGYRNVTVLTADAENEIPNSTPFDRIVVTVQAADIPPAWLDLLKEGGRLVVPLRMRGMTRTVAFVRDRDRLVSDGVELCGFVPMQGAGENRVRLAVLHDVAGEQVGLRLDGHPEPDTEALAKALLTPRNTRWSGVTLGGSESNEHLDLWLTTALDNLPLLAAMPGARDRGLVTSVSPLGIPALVDGGSFAYRTVRATDEVDRYELGAIGHGPRGRRLAERLVEEIQVWDREHRGARAHIEVYPAGTPDDRLPADGRRIERRHSRVSITWP
;
A
#
# COMPACT_ATOMS: atom_id res chain seq x y z
N MET A 1 11.31 -26.09 -31.44
CA MET A 1 11.45 -26.56 -30.05
C MET A 1 11.91 -25.33 -29.26
N GLU A 2 10.96 -24.47 -28.87
CA GLU A 2 11.25 -23.16 -28.22
C GLU A 2 10.02 -22.56 -27.48
N LYS A 3 8.82 -23.15 -27.61
CA LYS A 3 7.61 -22.74 -26.88
C LYS A 3 7.49 -23.30 -25.46
N SER A 4 8.45 -24.10 -25.00
CA SER A 4 8.42 -24.76 -23.68
C SER A 4 8.65 -23.75 -22.54
N SER A 5 9.60 -22.80 -22.63
CA SER A 5 10.00 -22.02 -21.45
C SER A 5 9.01 -20.93 -21.00
N GLU A 6 8.41 -20.17 -21.92
CA GLU A 6 7.53 -19.03 -21.56
C GLU A 6 6.19 -19.51 -20.97
N GLN A 7 5.56 -20.49 -21.60
CA GLN A 7 4.29 -21.05 -21.15
C GLN A 7 4.48 -21.76 -19.80
N GLU A 8 5.54 -22.54 -19.64
CA GLU A 8 5.88 -23.19 -18.37
C GLU A 8 6.05 -22.17 -17.23
N LEU A 9 6.77 -21.06 -17.47
CA LEU A 9 6.94 -20.00 -16.47
C LEU A 9 5.62 -19.30 -16.13
N ARG A 10 4.77 -19.06 -17.13
CA ARG A 10 3.46 -18.45 -16.90
C ARG A 10 2.51 -19.37 -16.12
N ASP A 11 2.52 -20.67 -16.43
CA ASP A 11 1.73 -21.66 -15.71
C ASP A 11 2.23 -21.84 -14.27
N ALA A 12 3.55 -21.90 -14.08
CA ALA A 12 4.18 -21.96 -12.75
C ALA A 12 3.88 -20.71 -11.91
N LEU A 13 3.95 -19.51 -12.51
CA LEU A 13 3.53 -18.29 -11.84
C LEU A 13 2.07 -18.39 -11.41
N THR A 14 1.19 -18.83 -12.31
CA THR A 14 -0.25 -18.91 -12.02
C THR A 14 -0.51 -19.89 -10.87
N GLU A 15 0.17 -21.04 -10.85
CA GLU A 15 0.04 -22.00 -9.75
C GLU A 15 0.52 -21.40 -8.43
N SER A 16 1.68 -20.73 -8.43
CA SER A 16 2.18 -20.03 -7.24
C SER A 16 1.18 -18.98 -6.72
N LEU A 17 0.51 -18.24 -7.61
CA LEU A 17 -0.52 -17.27 -7.22
C LEU A 17 -1.76 -17.93 -6.60
N ILE A 18 -2.12 -19.14 -7.01
CA ILE A 18 -3.21 -19.93 -6.43
C ILE A 18 -2.80 -20.44 -5.04
N GLU A 19 -1.60 -21.01 -4.90
CA GLU A 19 -1.07 -21.50 -3.63
C GLU A 19 -0.95 -20.39 -2.58
N LEU A 20 -0.56 -19.18 -3.00
CA LEU A 20 -0.51 -17.98 -2.16
C LEU A 20 -1.90 -17.40 -1.84
N GLY A 21 -2.97 -17.93 -2.43
CA GLY A 21 -4.35 -17.42 -2.27
C GLY A 21 -4.58 -16.05 -2.92
N ALA A 22 -3.65 -15.57 -3.75
CA ALA A 22 -3.70 -14.25 -4.38
C ALA A 22 -4.56 -14.24 -5.65
N ALA A 23 -4.61 -15.35 -6.39
CA ALA A 23 -5.56 -15.58 -7.47
C ALA A 23 -6.52 -16.71 -7.06
N ARG A 24 -7.83 -16.44 -7.04
CA ARG A 24 -8.84 -17.38 -6.52
C ARG A 24 -9.95 -17.64 -7.53
N SER A 25 -10.40 -16.59 -8.19
CA SER A 25 -11.47 -16.67 -9.17
C SER A 25 -10.97 -17.33 -10.47
N PRO A 26 -11.76 -18.21 -11.11
CA PRO A 26 -11.37 -18.85 -12.36
C PRO A 26 -11.01 -17.86 -13.48
N ARG A 27 -11.59 -16.66 -13.46
CA ARG A 27 -11.35 -15.60 -14.46
C ARG A 27 -10.01 -14.92 -14.27
N VAL A 28 -9.64 -14.57 -13.03
CA VAL A 28 -8.32 -14.01 -12.73
C VAL A 28 -7.24 -15.04 -13.05
N ILE A 29 -7.44 -16.29 -12.68
CA ILE A 29 -6.53 -17.40 -13.02
C ILE A 29 -6.37 -17.54 -14.54
N ALA A 30 -7.47 -17.50 -15.30
CA ALA A 30 -7.42 -17.57 -16.76
C ALA A 30 -6.67 -16.36 -17.39
N ALA A 31 -6.87 -15.16 -16.85
CA ALA A 31 -6.17 -13.96 -17.31
C ALA A 31 -4.64 -14.10 -17.14
N PHE A 32 -4.18 -14.59 -15.98
CA PHE A 32 -2.74 -14.82 -15.74
C PHE A 32 -2.15 -15.91 -16.65
N ARG A 33 -2.94 -16.90 -17.07
CA ARG A 33 -2.51 -17.90 -18.07
C ARG A 33 -2.47 -17.37 -19.51
N SER A 34 -3.24 -16.33 -19.82
CA SER A 34 -3.30 -15.72 -21.16
C SER A 34 -2.22 -14.65 -21.37
N VAL A 35 -2.09 -13.73 -20.42
CA VAL A 35 -1.27 -12.53 -20.60
C VAL A 35 0.22 -12.83 -20.57
N ARG A 36 0.89 -12.47 -21.66
CA ARG A 36 2.35 -12.58 -21.82
C ARG A 36 3.08 -11.43 -21.12
N ARG A 37 3.09 -11.44 -19.77
CA ARG A 37 3.55 -10.30 -18.95
C ARG A 37 4.98 -9.82 -19.24
N HIS A 38 5.89 -10.72 -19.60
CA HIS A 38 7.28 -10.37 -19.94
C HIS A 38 7.40 -9.41 -21.13
N LEU A 39 6.40 -9.35 -22.03
CA LEU A 39 6.40 -8.40 -23.14
C LEU A 39 6.18 -6.95 -22.69
N ALA A 40 5.68 -6.71 -21.47
CA ALA A 40 5.54 -5.36 -20.92
C ALA A 40 6.89 -4.79 -20.43
N THR A 41 7.87 -5.66 -20.18
CA THR A 41 9.22 -5.31 -19.72
C THR A 41 10.27 -6.12 -20.49
N PRO A 42 10.45 -5.86 -21.80
CA PRO A 42 11.26 -6.71 -22.67
C PRO A 42 12.75 -6.76 -22.29
N ASP A 43 13.25 -5.73 -21.61
CA ASP A 43 14.64 -5.66 -21.15
C ASP A 43 14.88 -6.33 -19.79
N ALA A 44 13.82 -6.76 -19.10
CA ALA A 44 13.92 -7.43 -17.81
C ALA A 44 14.19 -8.93 -17.98
N ASP A 45 14.85 -9.52 -16.99
CA ASP A 45 15.00 -10.96 -16.92
C ASP A 45 13.62 -11.66 -16.87
N MET A 46 13.42 -12.63 -17.74
CA MET A 46 12.12 -13.30 -17.91
C MET A 46 11.76 -14.12 -16.67
N LEU A 47 12.74 -14.81 -16.05
CA LEU A 47 12.50 -15.59 -14.83
C LEU A 47 12.03 -14.69 -13.68
N SER A 48 12.74 -13.59 -13.46
CA SER A 48 12.37 -12.57 -12.48
C SER A 48 10.97 -12.01 -12.75
N THR A 49 10.63 -11.75 -14.01
CA THR A 49 9.31 -11.23 -14.38
C THR A 49 8.18 -12.19 -14.03
N TYR A 50 8.41 -13.51 -14.02
CA TYR A 50 7.43 -14.52 -13.62
C TYR A 50 7.52 -14.93 -12.13
N SER A 51 8.31 -14.23 -11.31
CA SER A 51 8.30 -14.42 -9.85
C SER A 51 7.10 -13.72 -9.21
N ALA A 52 6.32 -14.43 -8.38
CA ALA A 52 5.09 -13.93 -7.76
C ALA A 52 5.29 -12.65 -6.91
N GLU A 53 6.48 -12.49 -6.31
CA GLU A 53 6.77 -11.45 -5.32
C GLU A 53 7.66 -10.30 -5.86
N VAL A 54 8.17 -10.41 -7.09
CA VAL A 54 9.13 -9.42 -7.62
C VAL A 54 8.42 -8.39 -8.48
N ALA A 55 8.58 -7.12 -8.12
CA ALA A 55 8.25 -5.98 -8.96
C ALA A 55 9.46 -5.59 -9.82
N THR A 56 9.21 -5.13 -11.05
CA THR A 56 10.24 -4.65 -11.97
C THR A 56 10.24 -3.14 -11.98
N ILE A 57 11.32 -2.51 -11.50
CA ILE A 57 11.47 -1.04 -11.54
C ILE A 57 11.74 -0.60 -12.97
N THR A 58 10.95 0.35 -13.46
CA THR A 58 11.01 0.83 -14.86
C THR A 58 11.46 2.27 -14.98
N LYS A 59 11.33 3.08 -13.91
CA LYS A 59 11.81 4.46 -13.89
C LYS A 59 12.16 4.90 -12.47
N THR A 60 13.27 5.60 -12.36
CA THR A 60 13.77 6.22 -11.12
C THR A 60 14.02 7.69 -11.39
N ASP A 61 13.72 8.56 -10.43
CA ASP A 61 14.01 10.00 -10.55
C ASP A 61 15.50 10.32 -10.25
N GLU A 62 15.86 11.59 -10.37
CA GLU A 62 17.22 12.08 -10.14
C GLU A 62 17.72 11.92 -8.69
N HIS A 63 16.82 11.67 -7.74
CA HIS A 63 17.13 11.45 -6.33
C HIS A 63 17.16 9.97 -5.94
N GLY A 64 16.98 9.06 -6.91
CA GLY A 64 16.96 7.62 -6.65
C GLY A 64 15.62 7.07 -6.20
N VAL A 65 14.53 7.86 -6.24
CA VAL A 65 13.18 7.42 -5.90
C VAL A 65 12.60 6.63 -7.06
N GLN A 66 12.07 5.44 -6.78
CA GLN A 66 11.37 4.62 -7.76
C GLN A 66 10.00 5.25 -8.05
N ILE A 67 9.81 5.73 -9.28
CA ILE A 67 8.60 6.48 -9.69
C ILE A 67 7.74 5.71 -10.69
N SER A 68 8.24 4.58 -11.23
CA SER A 68 7.46 3.65 -12.05
C SER A 68 7.97 2.24 -11.85
N SER A 69 7.04 1.29 -11.78
CA SER A 69 7.34 -0.13 -11.72
C SER A 69 6.21 -0.97 -12.31
N VAL A 70 6.55 -2.11 -12.90
CA VAL A 70 5.58 -3.19 -13.08
C VAL A 70 5.43 -3.94 -11.76
N SER A 71 4.22 -3.86 -11.19
CA SER A 71 3.87 -4.48 -9.92
C SER A 71 4.14 -5.99 -9.89
N ALA A 72 4.46 -6.50 -8.70
CA ALA A 72 4.58 -7.92 -8.46
C ALA A 72 3.28 -8.65 -8.85
N PRO A 73 3.33 -9.81 -9.51
CA PRO A 73 2.13 -10.53 -9.93
C PRO A 73 1.14 -10.79 -8.78
N ARG A 74 1.63 -11.09 -7.56
CA ARG A 74 0.78 -11.30 -6.39
C ARG A 74 -0.07 -10.08 -6.06
N ILE A 75 0.52 -8.88 -6.14
CA ILE A 75 -0.19 -7.62 -5.88
C ILE A 75 -1.24 -7.35 -6.97
N GLN A 76 -0.92 -7.61 -8.24
CA GLN A 76 -1.87 -7.47 -9.36
C GLN A 76 -3.06 -8.41 -9.20
N ALA A 77 -2.81 -9.69 -8.89
CA ALA A 77 -3.85 -10.69 -8.64
C ALA A 77 -4.74 -10.29 -7.45
N MET A 78 -4.12 -9.89 -6.34
CA MET A 78 -4.82 -9.41 -5.15
C MET A 78 -5.73 -8.21 -5.44
N GLN A 79 -5.26 -7.20 -6.18
CA GLN A 79 -6.09 -6.05 -6.54
C GLN A 79 -7.24 -6.44 -7.48
N MET A 80 -7.01 -7.35 -8.43
CA MET A 80 -8.08 -7.85 -9.31
C MET A 80 -9.16 -8.62 -8.54
N GLU A 81 -8.77 -9.44 -7.57
CA GLU A 81 -9.70 -10.13 -6.68
C GLU A 81 -10.46 -9.13 -5.78
N GLN A 82 -9.75 -8.13 -5.22
CA GLN A 82 -10.40 -7.05 -4.46
C GLN A 82 -11.39 -6.26 -5.31
N ALA A 83 -11.10 -6.08 -6.61
CA ALA A 83 -11.92 -5.33 -7.55
C ALA A 83 -13.19 -6.08 -7.95
N ASP A 84 -13.34 -7.37 -7.67
CA ASP A 84 -14.55 -8.15 -7.97
C ASP A 84 -15.05 -7.90 -9.41
N LEU A 85 -14.16 -8.15 -10.37
CA LEU A 85 -14.35 -7.88 -11.79
C LEU A 85 -15.27 -8.94 -12.43
N ALA A 86 -16.17 -8.49 -13.30
CA ALA A 86 -17.08 -9.35 -14.04
C ALA A 86 -17.10 -9.03 -15.54
N PRO A 87 -17.55 -9.97 -16.39
CA PRO A 87 -17.69 -9.72 -17.82
C PRO A 87 -18.58 -8.53 -18.14
N GLY A 88 -18.21 -7.77 -19.17
CA GLY A 88 -19.00 -6.63 -19.63
C GLY A 88 -18.79 -5.35 -18.82
N MET A 89 -18.03 -5.39 -17.73
CA MET A 89 -17.74 -4.20 -16.92
C MET A 89 -16.84 -3.21 -17.66
N SER A 90 -17.06 -1.92 -17.39
CA SER A 90 -16.10 -0.86 -17.71
C SER A 90 -15.16 -0.62 -16.53
N VAL A 91 -13.85 -0.59 -16.79
CA VAL A 91 -12.81 -0.47 -15.76
C VAL A 91 -11.90 0.69 -16.08
N LEU A 92 -11.62 1.54 -15.09
CA LEU A 92 -10.56 2.52 -15.14
C LEU A 92 -9.36 2.03 -14.34
N GLU A 93 -8.20 1.93 -14.97
CA GLU A 93 -6.91 1.75 -14.32
C GLU A 93 -6.20 3.11 -14.23
N ILE A 94 -5.75 3.48 -13.03
CA ILE A 94 -4.95 4.69 -12.78
C ILE A 94 -3.52 4.26 -12.43
N GLY A 95 -2.57 4.61 -13.31
CA GLY A 95 -1.20 4.10 -13.33
C GLY A 95 -1.07 2.97 -14.35
N SER A 96 -0.23 3.16 -15.38
CA SER A 96 -0.13 2.28 -16.54
C SER A 96 1.27 1.68 -16.71
N GLY A 97 1.57 1.17 -17.90
CA GLY A 97 2.92 0.75 -18.30
C GLY A 97 3.31 -0.68 -17.94
N GLY A 98 2.39 -1.45 -17.35
CA GLY A 98 2.54 -2.87 -17.09
C GLY A 98 1.50 -3.73 -17.83
N PRO A 99 1.46 -5.04 -17.55
CA PRO A 99 0.50 -5.97 -18.16
C PRO A 99 -0.92 -5.86 -17.55
N ASN A 100 -1.14 -4.99 -16.57
CA ASN A 100 -2.36 -4.98 -15.77
C ASN A 100 -3.61 -4.59 -16.59
N ALA A 101 -3.53 -3.58 -17.46
CA ALA A 101 -4.61 -3.29 -18.41
C ALA A 101 -5.04 -4.50 -19.26
N ALA A 102 -4.08 -5.32 -19.70
CA ALA A 102 -4.35 -6.55 -20.44
C ALA A 102 -4.99 -7.64 -19.55
N LEU A 103 -4.51 -7.79 -18.31
CA LEU A 103 -5.11 -8.70 -17.33
C LEU A 103 -6.57 -8.31 -17.03
N LEU A 104 -6.83 -7.02 -16.82
CA LEU A 104 -8.19 -6.51 -16.65
C LEU A 104 -9.06 -6.79 -17.87
N ALA A 105 -8.52 -6.59 -19.08
CA ALA A 105 -9.22 -6.83 -20.34
C ALA A 105 -9.62 -8.31 -20.53
N GLU A 106 -8.75 -9.24 -20.15
CA GLU A 106 -9.07 -10.68 -20.14
C GLU A 106 -10.23 -11.01 -19.17
N VAL A 107 -10.25 -10.40 -17.99
CA VAL A 107 -11.27 -10.70 -16.98
C VAL A 107 -12.64 -10.16 -17.40
N VAL A 108 -12.72 -8.94 -17.92
CA VAL A 108 -13.98 -8.32 -18.37
C VAL A 108 -14.43 -8.80 -19.75
N GLY A 109 -13.52 -9.39 -20.53
CA GLY A 109 -13.80 -9.99 -21.83
C GLY A 109 -14.21 -8.99 -22.92
N ASP A 110 -14.58 -9.51 -24.09
CA ASP A 110 -14.81 -8.73 -25.32
C ASP A 110 -15.99 -7.74 -25.24
N THR A 111 -16.89 -7.92 -24.28
CA THR A 111 -18.03 -7.02 -24.05
C THR A 111 -17.74 -5.93 -23.02
N GLY A 112 -16.64 -6.07 -22.27
CA GLY A 112 -16.15 -5.06 -21.35
C GLY A 112 -15.11 -4.17 -22.01
N HIS A 113 -14.71 -3.11 -21.29
CA HIS A 113 -13.74 -2.15 -21.78
C HIS A 113 -12.86 -1.65 -20.63
N VAL A 114 -11.58 -1.45 -20.92
CA VAL A 114 -10.61 -0.93 -19.96
C VAL A 114 -10.08 0.41 -20.47
N VAL A 115 -10.12 1.44 -19.63
CA VAL A 115 -9.37 2.67 -19.81
C VAL A 115 -8.18 2.61 -18.87
N THR A 116 -6.96 2.73 -19.39
CA THR A 116 -5.73 2.85 -18.58
C THR A 116 -5.15 4.24 -18.76
N VAL A 117 -4.92 4.94 -17.65
CA VAL A 117 -4.43 6.32 -17.65
C VAL A 117 -3.10 6.42 -16.89
N ASP A 118 -2.17 7.20 -17.43
CA ASP A 118 -0.94 7.59 -16.74
C ASP A 118 -0.59 9.04 -17.05
N ILE A 119 0.08 9.72 -16.12
CA ILE A 119 0.53 11.10 -16.31
C ILE A 119 1.77 11.19 -17.20
N ASP A 120 2.58 10.12 -17.24
CA ASP A 120 3.86 10.09 -17.94
C ASP A 120 3.68 9.58 -19.39
N PRO A 121 3.95 10.42 -20.42
CA PRO A 121 3.81 10.01 -21.82
C PRO A 121 4.74 8.86 -22.22
N ASP A 122 5.89 8.68 -21.55
CA ASP A 122 6.77 7.54 -21.82
C ASP A 122 6.10 6.23 -21.38
N VAL A 123 5.38 6.27 -20.25
CA VAL A 123 4.66 5.12 -19.69
C VAL A 123 3.51 4.73 -20.60
N THR A 124 2.70 5.71 -21.05
CA THR A 124 1.56 5.45 -21.95
C THR A 124 2.01 5.00 -23.34
N ALA A 125 3.13 5.49 -23.84
CA ALA A 125 3.72 5.02 -25.09
C ALA A 125 4.12 3.55 -25.01
N ARG A 126 4.78 3.12 -23.93
CA ARG A 126 5.12 1.71 -23.70
C ARG A 126 3.87 0.84 -23.56
N ALA A 127 2.88 1.28 -22.79
CA ALA A 127 1.61 0.56 -22.62
C ALA A 127 0.91 0.36 -23.97
N SER A 128 0.83 1.41 -24.79
CA SER A 128 0.23 1.36 -26.13
C SER A 128 0.95 0.38 -27.05
N ALA A 129 2.29 0.37 -27.03
CA ALA A 129 3.10 -0.55 -27.81
C ALA A 129 2.87 -2.02 -27.39
N PHE A 130 2.87 -2.28 -26.07
CA PHE A 130 2.61 -3.61 -25.50
C PHE A 130 1.21 -4.12 -25.88
N LEU A 131 0.16 -3.32 -25.67
CA LEU A 131 -1.23 -3.69 -25.97
C LEU A 131 -1.42 -3.96 -27.47
N LYS A 132 -0.83 -3.13 -28.33
CA LYS A 132 -0.84 -3.35 -29.79
C LYS A 132 -0.13 -4.65 -30.18
N ALA A 133 1.02 -4.94 -29.59
CA ALA A 133 1.80 -6.15 -29.88
C ALA A 133 1.13 -7.44 -29.37
N THR A 134 0.30 -7.34 -28.34
CA THR A 134 -0.44 -8.46 -27.73
C THR A 134 -1.87 -8.61 -28.27
N GLY A 135 -2.39 -7.60 -28.98
CA GLY A 135 -3.65 -7.70 -29.72
C GLY A 135 -4.90 -7.30 -28.93
N TYR A 136 -4.75 -6.71 -27.74
CA TYR A 136 -5.87 -6.21 -26.94
C TYR A 136 -6.48 -4.96 -27.60
N ARG A 137 -7.74 -5.08 -28.00
CA ARG A 137 -8.47 -4.03 -28.74
C ARG A 137 -9.54 -3.32 -27.89
N ASN A 138 -9.92 -3.90 -26.76
CA ASN A 138 -10.87 -3.36 -25.79
C ASN A 138 -10.18 -2.56 -24.67
N VAL A 139 -8.96 -2.07 -24.93
CA VAL A 139 -8.19 -1.23 -24.00
C VAL A 139 -7.89 0.11 -24.65
N THR A 140 -8.22 1.20 -23.96
CA THR A 140 -7.89 2.58 -24.36
C THR A 140 -6.82 3.13 -23.42
N VAL A 141 -5.71 3.61 -23.97
CA VAL A 141 -4.62 4.25 -23.22
C VAL A 141 -4.79 5.76 -23.29
N LEU A 142 -4.78 6.44 -22.14
CA LEU A 142 -4.87 7.89 -22.03
C LEU A 142 -3.64 8.45 -21.31
N THR A 143 -3.13 9.59 -21.77
CA THR A 143 -2.10 10.35 -21.05
C THR A 143 -2.75 11.54 -20.36
N ALA A 144 -2.90 11.48 -19.05
CA ALA A 144 -3.53 12.53 -18.25
C ALA A 144 -3.16 12.39 -16.76
N ASP A 145 -3.22 13.51 -16.05
CA ASP A 145 -3.20 13.50 -14.58
C ASP A 145 -4.59 13.13 -14.05
N ALA A 146 -4.73 11.88 -13.59
CA ALA A 146 -5.98 11.32 -13.10
C ALA A 146 -6.44 11.90 -11.75
N GLU A 147 -5.67 12.80 -11.11
CA GLU A 147 -6.18 13.61 -9.99
C GLU A 147 -7.36 14.50 -10.45
N ASN A 148 -7.38 14.84 -11.74
CA ASN A 148 -8.40 15.68 -12.36
C ASN A 148 -9.42 14.86 -13.16
N GLU A 149 -10.48 15.51 -13.61
CA GLU A 149 -11.46 14.92 -14.54
C GLU A 149 -10.76 14.39 -15.80
N ILE A 150 -11.16 13.19 -16.25
CA ILE A 150 -10.70 12.62 -17.51
C ILE A 150 -11.73 12.98 -18.60
N PRO A 151 -11.39 13.87 -19.55
CA PRO A 151 -12.36 14.38 -20.52
C PRO A 151 -13.04 13.26 -21.32
N ASN A 152 -14.34 13.43 -21.58
CA ASN A 152 -15.17 12.47 -22.33
C ASN A 152 -15.28 11.06 -21.70
N SER A 153 -14.93 10.91 -20.43
CA SER A 153 -15.16 9.65 -19.71
C SER A 153 -16.60 9.55 -19.19
N THR A 154 -17.09 8.32 -19.10
CA THR A 154 -18.34 7.99 -18.42
C THR A 154 -18.02 7.22 -17.14
N PRO A 155 -18.92 7.20 -16.13
CA PRO A 155 -18.67 6.46 -14.91
C PRO A 155 -18.39 4.96 -15.17
N PHE A 156 -17.41 4.43 -14.46
CA PHE A 156 -16.91 3.06 -14.55
C PHE A 156 -17.54 2.15 -13.49
N ASP A 157 -17.66 0.87 -13.80
CA ASP A 157 -18.06 -0.14 -12.81
C ASP A 157 -16.98 -0.32 -11.74
N ARG A 158 -15.72 -0.21 -12.15
CA ARG A 158 -14.53 -0.42 -11.32
C ARG A 158 -13.46 0.64 -11.59
N ILE A 159 -12.79 1.06 -10.54
CA ILE A 159 -11.55 1.84 -10.62
C ILE A 159 -10.45 1.06 -9.87
N VAL A 160 -9.31 0.84 -10.51
CA VAL A 160 -8.14 0.17 -9.92
C VAL A 160 -6.95 1.12 -10.00
N VAL A 161 -6.48 1.56 -8.85
CA VAL A 161 -5.32 2.46 -8.75
C VAL A 161 -4.06 1.63 -8.49
N THR A 162 -3.02 1.83 -9.28
CA THR A 162 -1.76 1.06 -9.23
C THR A 162 -0.58 1.93 -8.79
N VAL A 163 -0.87 3.01 -8.08
CA VAL A 163 0.08 3.94 -7.45
C VAL A 163 -0.38 4.26 -6.03
N GLN A 164 0.56 4.64 -5.15
CA GLN A 164 0.25 5.01 -3.77
C GLN A 164 -0.38 6.41 -3.72
N ALA A 165 -1.68 6.46 -3.43
CA ALA A 165 -2.43 7.69 -3.21
C ALA A 165 -2.40 8.11 -1.73
N ALA A 166 -2.37 9.42 -1.46
CA ALA A 166 -2.51 9.94 -0.10
C ALA A 166 -3.91 10.52 0.18
N ASP A 167 -4.71 10.70 -0.86
CA ASP A 167 -6.03 11.30 -0.84
C ASP A 167 -6.88 10.63 -1.93
N ILE A 168 -8.19 10.86 -1.92
CA ILE A 168 -9.12 10.44 -2.98
C ILE A 168 -9.72 11.72 -3.58
N PRO A 169 -9.34 12.10 -4.82
CA PRO A 169 -9.88 13.28 -5.47
C PRO A 169 -11.36 13.08 -5.84
N PRO A 170 -12.16 14.16 -5.93
CA PRO A 170 -13.58 14.07 -6.29
C PRO A 170 -13.80 13.42 -7.65
N ALA A 171 -12.86 13.64 -8.59
CA ALA A 171 -12.90 13.06 -9.92
C ALA A 171 -13.03 11.52 -9.91
N TRP A 172 -12.41 10.83 -8.96
CA TRP A 172 -12.53 9.36 -8.88
C TRP A 172 -13.91 8.92 -8.42
N LEU A 173 -14.52 9.67 -7.49
CA LEU A 173 -15.89 9.41 -7.06
C LEU A 173 -16.87 9.68 -8.21
N ASP A 174 -16.70 10.78 -8.94
CA ASP A 174 -17.54 11.13 -10.09
C ASP A 174 -17.41 10.13 -11.25
N LEU A 175 -16.22 9.57 -11.44
CA LEU A 175 -15.95 8.50 -12.40
C LEU A 175 -16.37 7.11 -11.93
N LEU A 176 -16.89 6.92 -10.72
CA LEU A 176 -17.32 5.62 -10.23
C LEU A 176 -18.84 5.51 -10.23
N LYS A 177 -19.43 4.47 -10.81
CA LYS A 177 -20.89 4.27 -10.71
C LYS A 177 -21.34 4.11 -9.25
N GLU A 178 -22.59 4.44 -8.95
CA GLU A 178 -23.21 4.09 -7.67
C GLU A 178 -23.16 2.57 -7.46
N GLY A 179 -22.75 2.11 -6.27
CA GLY A 179 -22.46 0.69 -6.01
C GLY A 179 -21.23 0.14 -6.75
N GLY A 180 -20.53 0.98 -7.52
CA GLY A 180 -19.25 0.67 -8.13
C GLY A 180 -18.15 0.53 -7.08
N ARG A 181 -17.03 -0.06 -7.49
CA ARG A 181 -15.92 -0.36 -6.58
C ARG A 181 -14.62 0.35 -6.97
N LEU A 182 -13.97 0.98 -5.99
CA LEU A 182 -12.62 1.54 -6.08
C LEU A 182 -11.64 0.67 -5.29
N VAL A 183 -10.56 0.24 -5.93
CA VAL A 183 -9.42 -0.41 -5.25
C VAL A 183 -8.24 0.53 -5.32
N VAL A 184 -7.76 0.97 -4.16
CA VAL A 184 -6.70 1.99 -4.08
C VAL A 184 -5.66 1.66 -3.01
N PRO A 185 -4.36 1.73 -3.33
CA PRO A 185 -3.28 1.79 -2.35
C PRO A 185 -3.31 3.14 -1.61
N LEU A 186 -4.10 3.23 -0.55
CA LEU A 186 -4.32 4.46 0.19
C LEU A 186 -3.34 4.56 1.37
N ARG A 187 -2.63 5.69 1.45
CA ARG A 187 -1.77 6.03 2.59
C ARG A 187 -2.58 6.74 3.67
N MET A 188 -2.59 6.17 4.86
CA MET A 188 -3.27 6.66 6.06
C MET A 188 -2.24 6.77 7.18
N ARG A 189 -1.81 8.00 7.50
CA ARG A 189 -0.84 8.29 8.57
C ARG A 189 0.47 7.50 8.40
N GLY A 190 0.99 7.48 7.18
CA GLY A 190 2.22 6.80 6.79
C GLY A 190 2.03 5.33 6.40
N MET A 191 0.93 4.68 6.82
CA MET A 191 0.63 3.30 6.45
C MET A 191 -0.06 3.22 5.11
N THR A 192 0.43 2.38 4.21
CA THR A 192 -0.28 2.05 2.97
C THR A 192 -0.96 0.70 3.09
N ARG A 193 -2.24 0.66 2.72
CA ARG A 193 -3.01 -0.56 2.49
C ARG A 193 -3.70 -0.44 1.14
N THR A 194 -3.88 -1.56 0.46
CA THR A 194 -4.84 -1.60 -0.64
C THR A 194 -6.22 -1.69 -0.01
N VAL A 195 -7.06 -0.70 -0.27
CA VAL A 195 -8.41 -0.62 0.27
C VAL A 195 -9.39 -0.75 -0.87
N ALA A 196 -10.32 -1.70 -0.73
CA ALA A 196 -11.45 -1.86 -1.61
C ALA A 196 -12.65 -1.13 -1.01
N PHE A 197 -13.18 -0.17 -1.75
CA PHE A 197 -14.33 0.65 -1.37
C PHE A 197 -15.50 0.39 -2.31
N VAL A 198 -16.71 0.35 -1.74
CA VAL A 198 -17.95 0.43 -2.50
C VAL A 198 -18.50 1.87 -2.38
N ARG A 199 -18.93 2.43 -3.51
CA ARG A 199 -19.61 3.74 -3.53
C ARG A 199 -21.01 3.63 -2.93
N ASP A 200 -21.28 4.47 -1.94
CA ASP A 200 -22.61 4.72 -1.38
C ASP A 200 -22.86 6.23 -1.41
N ARG A 201 -23.59 6.68 -2.43
CA ARG A 201 -23.88 8.09 -2.72
C ARG A 201 -22.62 8.94 -2.88
N ASP A 202 -22.34 9.77 -1.87
CA ASP A 202 -21.23 10.71 -1.82
C ASP A 202 -20.06 10.20 -0.96
N ARG A 203 -20.13 8.98 -0.43
CA ARG A 203 -19.03 8.37 0.34
C ARG A 203 -18.57 7.04 -0.25
N LEU A 204 -17.41 6.62 0.21
CA LEU A 204 -16.80 5.33 -0.09
C LEU A 204 -16.69 4.53 1.20
N VAL A 205 -17.15 3.28 1.17
CA VAL A 205 -17.23 2.42 2.35
C VAL A 205 -16.38 1.17 2.11
N SER A 206 -15.41 0.90 2.98
CA SER A 206 -14.47 -0.21 2.75
C SER A 206 -15.09 -1.56 3.05
N ASP A 207 -14.77 -2.57 2.24
CA ASP A 207 -15.07 -3.98 2.52
C ASP A 207 -13.85 -4.91 2.35
N GLY A 208 -12.68 -4.36 2.02
CA GLY A 208 -11.42 -5.09 1.96
C GLY A 208 -10.22 -4.20 2.26
N VAL A 209 -9.26 -4.70 3.04
CA VAL A 209 -8.03 -4.00 3.42
C VAL A 209 -6.92 -5.03 3.48
N GLU A 210 -5.86 -4.84 2.70
CA GLU A 210 -4.72 -5.76 2.64
C GLU A 210 -3.39 -4.98 2.58
N LEU A 211 -2.30 -5.55 3.09
CA LEU A 211 -0.97 -4.93 3.03
C LEU A 211 -0.40 -4.86 1.60
N CYS A 212 0.13 -3.70 1.22
CA CYS A 212 0.81 -3.50 -0.06
C CYS A 212 1.86 -2.38 -0.01
N GLY A 213 2.71 -2.34 -1.04
CA GLY A 213 3.61 -1.23 -1.34
C GLY A 213 3.52 -0.86 -2.82
N PHE A 214 3.55 0.43 -3.12
CA PHE A 214 3.45 0.97 -4.48
C PHE A 214 4.36 2.19 -4.64
N VAL A 215 4.71 2.51 -5.88
CA VAL A 215 5.37 3.77 -6.23
C VAL A 215 4.47 4.97 -5.89
N PRO A 216 5.02 6.14 -5.54
CA PRO A 216 4.22 7.30 -5.15
C PRO A 216 3.40 7.85 -6.32
N MET A 217 2.17 8.31 -6.03
CA MET A 217 1.40 9.17 -6.93
C MET A 217 2.21 10.42 -7.29
N GLN A 218 2.14 10.82 -8.56
CA GLN A 218 2.78 12.01 -9.12
C GLN A 218 1.72 13.02 -9.58
N GLY A 219 2.13 14.22 -9.98
CA GLY A 219 1.20 15.25 -10.48
C GLY A 219 0.50 16.03 -9.36
N ALA A 220 -0.75 16.45 -9.60
CA ALA A 220 -1.50 17.27 -8.67
C ALA A 220 -1.85 16.55 -7.35
N GLY A 221 -1.87 15.21 -7.36
CA GLY A 221 -2.04 14.36 -6.18
C GLY A 221 -0.73 13.98 -5.49
N GLU A 222 0.41 14.50 -5.93
CA GLU A 222 1.71 14.19 -5.32
C GLU A 222 1.71 14.59 -3.84
N ASN A 223 2.03 13.61 -2.99
CA ASN A 223 2.19 13.84 -1.55
C ASN A 223 3.45 13.10 -1.08
N ARG A 224 4.59 13.79 -1.13
CA ARG A 224 5.87 13.22 -0.69
C ARG A 224 5.91 13.12 0.82
N VAL A 225 6.27 11.94 1.30
CA VAL A 225 6.54 11.71 2.72
C VAL A 225 7.82 12.45 3.09
N ARG A 226 7.75 13.32 4.09
CA ARG A 226 8.93 14.01 4.61
C ARG A 226 9.70 13.09 5.56
N LEU A 227 11.02 13.05 5.43
CA LEU A 227 11.90 12.35 6.35
C LEU A 227 12.52 13.34 7.35
N ALA A 228 12.13 13.26 8.61
CA ALA A 228 12.81 13.95 9.70
C ALA A 228 14.01 13.11 10.15
N VAL A 229 15.21 13.52 9.72
CA VAL A 229 16.44 12.76 9.96
C VAL A 229 16.88 12.93 11.42
N LEU A 230 17.13 11.81 12.08
CA LEU A 230 17.61 11.74 13.47
C LEU A 230 19.09 11.33 13.56
N HIS A 231 19.57 10.60 12.55
CA HIS A 231 20.97 10.20 12.42
C HIS A 231 21.33 10.23 10.94
N ASP A 232 22.32 11.05 10.57
CA ASP A 232 22.69 11.29 9.17
C ASP A 232 24.13 10.84 8.88
N VAL A 233 24.33 9.53 8.92
CA VAL A 233 25.59 8.89 8.53
C VAL A 233 25.30 7.97 7.35
N ALA A 234 26.11 8.05 6.31
CA ALA A 234 25.93 7.26 5.09
C ALA A 234 25.90 5.77 5.41
N GLY A 235 24.84 5.07 4.98
CA GLY A 235 24.61 3.65 5.28
C GLY A 235 24.02 3.38 6.67
N GLU A 236 23.97 4.37 7.56
CA GLU A 236 23.44 4.26 8.93
C GLU A 236 22.24 5.19 9.18
N GLN A 237 21.66 5.80 8.15
CA GLN A 237 20.63 6.83 8.34
C GLN A 237 19.43 6.31 9.14
N VAL A 238 18.97 7.10 10.11
CA VAL A 238 17.73 6.89 10.88
C VAL A 238 16.86 8.13 10.75
N GLY A 239 15.57 7.95 10.49
CA GLY A 239 14.63 9.07 10.41
C GLY A 239 13.18 8.66 10.64
N LEU A 240 12.34 9.68 10.84
CA LEU A 240 10.90 9.54 10.98
C LEU A 240 10.21 10.01 9.70
N ARG A 241 9.45 9.12 9.08
CA ARG A 241 8.59 9.42 7.94
C ARG A 241 7.30 10.04 8.45
N LEU A 242 7.07 11.29 8.05
CA LEU A 242 5.94 12.10 8.48
C LEU A 242 4.85 12.13 7.39
N ASP A 243 3.61 11.87 7.79
CA ASP A 243 2.41 11.99 6.96
C ASP A 243 1.31 12.69 7.78
N GLY A 244 1.28 14.03 7.74
CA GLY A 244 0.37 14.85 8.56
C GLY A 244 0.71 14.90 10.05
N HIS A 245 1.90 14.43 10.45
CA HIS A 245 2.35 14.44 11.84
C HIS A 245 2.98 15.80 12.21
N PRO A 246 2.96 16.22 13.50
CA PRO A 246 3.68 17.40 13.97
C PRO A 246 5.18 17.31 13.66
N GLU A 247 5.81 18.47 13.44
CA GLU A 247 7.26 18.53 13.27
C GLU A 247 7.97 18.08 14.55
N PRO A 248 8.82 17.04 14.49
CA PRO A 248 9.55 16.59 15.66
C PRO A 248 10.75 17.50 15.97
N ASP A 249 11.12 17.59 17.24
CA ASP A 249 12.42 18.13 17.65
C ASP A 249 13.52 17.10 17.34
N THR A 250 14.06 17.17 16.13
CA THR A 250 15.05 16.21 15.63
C THR A 250 16.35 16.23 16.42
N GLU A 251 16.75 17.37 16.99
CA GLU A 251 17.95 17.46 17.82
C GLU A 251 17.76 16.71 19.14
N ALA A 252 16.62 16.90 19.81
CA ALA A 252 16.31 16.19 21.04
C ALA A 252 16.13 14.68 20.80
N LEU A 253 15.50 14.29 19.70
CA LEU A 253 15.34 12.89 19.32
C LEU A 253 16.67 12.23 18.89
N ALA A 254 17.57 12.96 18.24
CA ALA A 254 18.92 12.49 17.95
C ALA A 254 19.71 12.21 19.24
N LYS A 255 19.56 13.05 20.27
CA LYS A 255 20.11 12.79 21.61
C LYS A 255 19.45 11.57 22.25
N ALA A 256 18.12 11.43 22.10
CA ALA A 256 17.36 10.29 22.64
C ALA A 256 17.84 8.94 22.07
N LEU A 257 18.19 8.87 20.78
CA LEU A 257 18.75 7.67 20.14
C LEU A 257 19.99 7.10 20.84
N LEU A 258 20.75 7.96 21.54
CA LEU A 258 21.99 7.59 22.23
C LEU A 258 21.76 7.22 23.71
N THR A 259 20.52 7.31 24.19
CA THR A 259 20.18 6.98 25.58
C THR A 259 19.98 5.47 25.77
N PRO A 260 20.07 4.95 27.01
CA PRO A 260 19.77 3.56 27.28
C PRO A 260 18.35 3.17 26.86
N ARG A 261 18.24 2.04 26.16
CA ARG A 261 16.99 1.49 25.66
C ARG A 261 16.08 1.06 26.81
N ASN A 262 14.81 1.46 26.76
CA ASN A 262 13.77 0.99 27.67
C ASN A 262 12.88 -0.02 26.95
N THR A 263 13.24 -1.32 27.04
CA THR A 263 12.46 -2.39 26.41
C THR A 263 11.31 -2.84 27.30
N ARG A 264 10.12 -3.00 26.72
CA ARG A 264 8.92 -3.57 27.37
C ARG A 264 8.34 -4.67 26.51
N TRP A 265 7.88 -5.72 27.16
CA TRP A 265 7.33 -6.92 26.51
C TRP A 265 5.87 -7.06 26.90
N SER A 266 5.04 -7.40 25.92
CA SER A 266 3.57 -7.31 26.07
C SER A 266 2.93 -8.58 26.63
N GLY A 267 3.62 -9.72 26.61
CA GLY A 267 3.02 -11.03 26.79
C GLY A 267 2.23 -11.54 25.57
N VAL A 268 2.02 -10.70 24.55
CA VAL A 268 1.30 -11.07 23.33
C VAL A 268 2.26 -11.76 22.36
N THR A 269 1.90 -12.96 21.92
CA THR A 269 2.70 -13.75 20.96
C THR A 269 1.95 -13.98 19.66
N LEU A 270 2.71 -13.97 18.56
CA LEU A 270 2.23 -14.26 17.21
C LEU A 270 2.99 -15.46 16.63
N GLY A 271 2.32 -16.23 15.76
CA GLY A 271 2.99 -17.25 14.94
C GLY A 271 3.81 -16.63 13.81
N GLY A 272 4.82 -17.35 13.30
CA GLY A 272 5.72 -16.86 12.26
C GLY A 272 5.03 -16.44 10.96
N SER A 273 3.94 -17.12 10.61
CA SER A 273 3.09 -16.81 9.45
C SER A 273 1.89 -15.90 9.76
N GLU A 274 1.69 -15.53 11.03
CA GLU A 274 0.57 -14.66 11.43
C GLU A 274 0.90 -13.19 11.08
N SER A 275 0.01 -12.56 10.30
CA SER A 275 0.17 -11.15 9.94
C SER A 275 -0.10 -10.23 11.14
N ASN A 276 0.77 -9.23 11.31
CA ASN A 276 0.60 -8.15 12.28
C ASN A 276 0.20 -6.82 11.63
N GLU A 277 -0.25 -6.85 10.38
CA GLU A 277 -0.61 -5.63 9.64
C GLU A 277 -1.81 -4.89 10.25
N HIS A 278 -2.73 -5.61 10.88
CA HIS A 278 -3.89 -5.02 11.55
C HIS A 278 -3.50 -4.37 12.88
N LEU A 279 -2.50 -4.89 13.59
CA LEU A 279 -1.95 -4.22 14.78
C LEU A 279 -1.35 -2.87 14.39
N ASP A 280 -0.55 -2.86 13.33
CA ASP A 280 0.10 -1.65 12.84
C ASP A 280 -0.96 -0.58 12.43
N LEU A 281 -2.06 -1.00 11.80
CA LEU A 281 -3.19 -0.11 11.52
C LEU A 281 -3.89 0.35 12.81
N TRP A 282 -4.13 -0.55 13.77
CA TRP A 282 -4.73 -0.21 15.07
C TRP A 282 -3.95 0.89 15.78
N LEU A 283 -2.62 0.74 15.87
CA LEU A 283 -1.77 1.74 16.52
C LEU A 283 -1.93 3.11 15.86
N THR A 284 -2.01 3.19 14.53
CA THR A 284 -2.23 4.48 13.84
C THR A 284 -3.58 5.12 14.16
N THR A 285 -4.57 4.33 14.57
CA THR A 285 -5.87 4.82 15.02
C THR A 285 -5.86 5.20 16.51
N ALA A 286 -5.21 4.42 17.36
CA ALA A 286 -5.20 4.62 18.81
C ALA A 286 -4.25 5.74 19.27
N LEU A 287 -3.21 6.06 18.49
CA LEU A 287 -2.14 6.98 18.89
C LEU A 287 -2.02 8.20 17.97
N ASP A 288 -1.85 9.38 18.57
CA ASP A 288 -1.92 10.68 17.86
C ASP A 288 -0.65 11.07 17.11
N ASN A 289 0.52 10.83 17.68
CA ASN A 289 1.80 11.19 17.06
C ASN A 289 2.66 9.96 16.80
N LEU A 290 2.34 9.26 15.71
CA LEU A 290 2.87 7.94 15.40
C LEU A 290 3.52 7.85 13.99
N PRO A 291 4.56 8.65 13.70
CA PRO A 291 5.27 8.55 12.43
C PRO A 291 5.92 7.17 12.24
N LEU A 292 6.37 6.87 11.01
CA LEU A 292 7.08 5.62 10.73
C LEU A 292 8.59 5.79 10.90
N LEU A 293 9.20 5.04 11.80
CA LEU A 293 10.64 4.96 11.95
C LEU A 293 11.24 4.13 10.81
N ALA A 294 12.12 4.78 10.04
CA ALA A 294 12.91 4.16 8.99
C ALA A 294 14.39 4.16 9.40
N ALA A 295 15.09 3.07 9.10
CA ALA A 295 16.51 2.93 9.40
C ALA A 295 17.22 2.07 8.35
N MET A 296 18.39 2.53 7.91
CA MET A 296 19.28 1.79 7.02
C MET A 296 19.95 0.60 7.74
N PRO A 297 20.45 -0.42 7.01
CA PRO A 297 21.08 -1.60 7.60
C PRO A 297 22.21 -1.29 8.59
N GLY A 298 23.11 -0.36 8.27
CA GLY A 298 24.24 -0.02 9.14
C GLY A 298 23.81 0.55 10.50
N ALA A 299 22.66 1.23 10.56
CA ALA A 299 22.09 1.74 11.82
C ALA A 299 21.69 0.60 12.77
N ARG A 300 21.24 -0.52 12.19
CA ARG A 300 20.78 -1.71 12.90
C ARG A 300 21.98 -2.50 13.39
N ASP A 301 22.98 -2.67 12.53
CA ASP A 301 24.24 -3.35 12.85
C ASP A 301 24.98 -2.66 14.00
N ARG A 302 24.94 -1.33 14.02
CA ARG A 302 25.48 -0.51 15.12
C ARG A 302 24.63 -0.55 16.39
N GLY A 303 23.41 -1.06 16.32
CA GLY A 303 22.49 -1.09 17.44
C GLY A 303 21.95 0.29 17.82
N LEU A 304 21.70 1.18 16.86
CA LEU A 304 20.93 2.41 17.13
C LEU A 304 19.45 2.08 17.30
N VAL A 305 18.91 1.26 16.40
CA VAL A 305 17.53 0.76 16.45
C VAL A 305 17.49 -0.73 16.12
N THR A 306 16.34 -1.38 16.31
CA THR A 306 16.12 -2.80 15.98
C THR A 306 15.09 -3.00 14.86
N SER A 307 14.55 -1.91 14.31
CA SER A 307 13.58 -1.97 13.22
C SER A 307 14.18 -2.62 11.97
N VAL A 308 13.56 -3.69 11.49
CA VAL A 308 14.00 -4.41 10.27
C VAL A 308 13.13 -4.10 9.04
N SER A 309 11.96 -3.50 9.23
CA SER A 309 10.99 -3.25 8.15
C SER A 309 11.49 -2.17 7.17
N PRO A 310 11.57 -2.44 5.85
CA PRO A 310 11.88 -1.42 4.86
C PRO A 310 10.75 -0.37 4.71
N LEU A 311 9.50 -0.77 4.98
CA LEU A 311 8.33 0.11 4.99
C LEU A 311 8.32 1.06 6.20
N GLY A 312 9.15 0.79 7.20
CA GLY A 312 9.19 1.49 8.48
C GLY A 312 8.32 0.80 9.53
N ILE A 313 8.45 1.24 10.78
CA ILE A 313 7.68 0.73 11.93
C ILE A 313 7.04 1.90 12.66
N PRO A 314 5.78 1.79 13.11
CA PRO A 314 5.17 2.81 13.97
C PRO A 314 6.05 3.20 15.16
N ALA A 315 6.27 4.51 15.30
CA ALA A 315 7.04 5.08 16.40
C ALA A 315 6.26 6.20 17.07
N LEU A 316 5.90 5.99 18.34
CA LEU A 316 5.21 6.98 19.15
C LEU A 316 6.21 8.05 19.59
N VAL A 317 5.93 9.32 19.28
CA VAL A 317 6.81 10.46 19.57
C VAL A 317 6.13 11.43 20.54
N ASP A 318 6.85 11.82 21.59
CA ASP A 318 6.41 12.82 22.56
C ASP A 318 7.59 13.65 23.06
N GLY A 319 7.70 14.88 22.57
CA GLY A 319 8.84 15.76 22.79
C GLY A 319 10.16 15.12 22.32
N GLY A 320 11.21 15.24 23.12
CA GLY A 320 12.51 14.59 22.89
C GLY A 320 12.55 13.11 23.26
N SER A 321 11.47 12.37 23.07
CA SER A 321 11.39 10.93 23.35
C SER A 321 10.56 10.22 22.30
N PHE A 322 10.89 8.96 22.03
CA PHE A 322 10.12 8.13 21.13
C PHE A 322 10.17 6.66 21.56
N ALA A 323 9.18 5.88 21.16
CA ALA A 323 9.21 4.43 21.29
C ALA A 323 8.69 3.77 20.02
N TYR A 324 9.18 2.58 19.68
CA TYR A 324 8.77 1.84 18.49
C TYR A 324 8.61 0.35 18.79
N ARG A 325 7.81 -0.35 17.98
CA ARG A 325 7.54 -1.78 18.16
C ARG A 325 8.80 -2.63 17.92
N THR A 326 8.95 -3.70 18.70
CA THR A 326 10.02 -4.69 18.54
C THR A 326 9.45 -6.10 18.74
N VAL A 327 10.26 -7.12 18.47
CA VAL A 327 9.91 -8.52 18.71
C VAL A 327 11.07 -9.29 19.32
N ARG A 328 10.78 -10.39 20.02
CA ARG A 328 11.78 -11.41 20.43
C ARG A 328 11.25 -12.80 20.15
N ALA A 329 12.15 -13.75 19.88
CA ALA A 329 11.78 -15.16 19.86
C ALA A 329 11.29 -15.62 21.24
N THR A 330 10.33 -16.54 21.25
CA THR A 330 9.89 -17.25 22.45
C THR A 330 10.56 -18.62 22.54
N ASP A 331 10.33 -19.34 23.65
CA ASP A 331 10.76 -20.74 23.78
C ASP A 331 9.96 -21.70 22.87
N GLU A 332 8.79 -21.26 22.37
CA GLU A 332 8.00 -22.00 21.39
C GLU A 332 8.53 -21.84 19.96
N VAL A 333 8.49 -22.93 19.20
CA VAL A 333 8.91 -22.95 17.79
C VAL A 333 8.01 -22.04 16.95
N ASP A 334 8.63 -21.26 16.07
CA ASP A 334 7.95 -20.34 15.14
C ASP A 334 7.01 -19.34 15.82
N ARG A 335 7.38 -18.90 17.03
CA ARG A 335 6.66 -17.86 17.77
C ARG A 335 7.56 -16.73 18.22
N TYR A 336 6.97 -15.54 18.21
CA TYR A 336 7.62 -14.33 18.68
C TYR A 336 6.69 -13.51 19.57
N GLU A 337 7.26 -12.88 20.58
CA GLU A 337 6.56 -11.96 21.47
C GLU A 337 6.73 -10.52 20.98
N LEU A 338 5.63 -9.78 20.97
CA LEU A 338 5.59 -8.36 20.65
C LEU A 338 6.06 -7.52 21.85
N GLY A 339 6.77 -6.44 21.57
CA GLY A 339 7.19 -5.47 22.57
C GLY A 339 7.40 -4.08 21.99
N ALA A 340 7.97 -3.20 22.80
CA ALA A 340 8.36 -1.86 22.40
C ALA A 340 9.72 -1.47 23.00
N ILE A 341 10.48 -0.64 22.28
CA ILE A 341 11.73 -0.03 22.76
C ILE A 341 11.55 1.47 22.80
N GLY A 342 11.75 2.05 23.97
CA GLY A 342 11.68 3.49 24.20
C GLY A 342 13.04 4.14 24.40
N HIS A 343 13.16 5.37 23.91
CA HIS A 343 14.35 6.22 23.92
C HIS A 343 14.02 7.61 24.48
N GLY A 344 14.99 8.23 25.15
CA GLY A 344 14.88 9.57 25.72
C GLY A 344 14.23 9.61 27.11
N PRO A 345 14.06 10.82 27.69
CA PRO A 345 13.58 11.01 29.07
C PRO A 345 12.23 10.35 29.39
N ARG A 346 11.34 10.21 28.40
CA ARG A 346 10.02 9.56 28.54
C ARG A 346 9.97 8.19 27.86
N GLY A 347 11.10 7.65 27.39
CA GLY A 347 11.16 6.42 26.62
C GLY A 347 10.47 5.24 27.30
N ARG A 348 10.68 5.05 28.61
CA ARG A 348 9.97 4.04 29.40
C ARG A 348 8.46 4.15 29.29
N ARG A 349 7.91 5.34 29.53
CA ARG A 349 6.46 5.61 29.50
C ARG A 349 5.89 5.36 28.10
N LEU A 350 6.60 5.78 27.05
CA LEU A 350 6.15 5.58 25.67
C LEU A 350 6.19 4.10 25.26
N ALA A 351 7.19 3.33 25.71
CA ALA A 351 7.24 1.89 25.49
C ALA A 351 6.12 1.15 26.24
N GLU A 352 5.83 1.54 27.48
CA GLU A 352 4.70 1.03 28.26
C GLU A 352 3.37 1.34 27.54
N ARG A 353 3.20 2.57 27.03
CA ARG A 353 2.01 2.96 26.27
C ARG A 353 1.82 2.14 24.97
N LEU A 354 2.88 1.88 24.21
CA LEU A 354 2.79 1.02 23.03
C LEU A 354 2.42 -0.42 23.40
N VAL A 355 2.97 -0.95 24.50
CA VAL A 355 2.62 -2.28 24.99
C VAL A 355 1.15 -2.36 25.42
N GLU A 356 0.64 -1.35 26.11
CA GLU A 356 -0.79 -1.27 26.45
C GLU A 356 -1.67 -1.39 25.19
N GLU A 357 -1.34 -0.64 24.13
CA GLU A 357 -2.11 -0.68 22.88
C GLU A 357 -1.96 -2.00 22.12
N ILE A 358 -0.80 -2.66 22.20
CA ILE A 358 -0.62 -4.03 21.70
C ILE A 358 -1.54 -5.01 22.43
N GLN A 359 -1.68 -4.86 23.76
CA GLN A 359 -2.56 -5.70 24.58
C GLN A 359 -4.04 -5.41 24.35
N VAL A 360 -4.42 -4.14 24.11
CA VAL A 360 -5.79 -3.77 23.71
C VAL A 360 -6.12 -4.41 22.38
N TRP A 361 -5.24 -4.27 21.38
CA TRP A 361 -5.41 -4.93 20.10
C TRP A 361 -5.59 -6.45 20.26
N ASP A 362 -4.72 -7.10 21.03
CA ASP A 362 -4.79 -8.55 21.24
C ASP A 362 -6.14 -9.02 21.81
N ARG A 363 -6.69 -8.27 22.77
CA ARG A 363 -7.96 -8.60 23.44
C ARG A 363 -9.20 -8.25 22.63
N GLU A 364 -9.17 -7.12 21.92
CA GLU A 364 -10.39 -6.47 21.40
C GLU A 364 -10.44 -6.45 19.87
N HIS A 365 -9.29 -6.47 19.19
CA HIS A 365 -9.21 -6.25 17.75
C HIS A 365 -8.40 -7.30 16.97
N ARG A 366 -7.82 -8.29 17.65
CA ARG A 366 -7.11 -9.40 16.99
C ARG A 366 -8.12 -10.27 16.24
N GLY A 367 -7.98 -10.29 14.92
CA GLY A 367 -8.95 -10.91 14.02
C GLY A 367 -10.10 -10.00 13.57
N ALA A 368 -10.20 -8.79 14.12
CA ALA A 368 -11.09 -7.75 13.60
C ALA A 368 -10.48 -7.08 12.37
N ARG A 369 -11.34 -6.52 11.51
CA ARG A 369 -10.94 -5.68 10.38
C ARG A 369 -11.41 -4.26 10.63
N ALA A 370 -10.52 -3.30 10.39
CA ALA A 370 -10.88 -1.88 10.44
C ALA A 370 -11.93 -1.57 9.36
N HIS A 371 -12.89 -0.72 9.69
CA HIS A 371 -13.83 -0.15 8.75
C HIS A 371 -13.36 1.26 8.38
N ILE A 372 -13.12 1.48 7.09
CA ILE A 372 -12.59 2.71 6.54
C ILE A 372 -13.69 3.34 5.68
N GLU A 373 -14.00 4.60 5.97
CA GLU A 373 -14.94 5.38 5.18
C GLU A 373 -14.27 6.65 4.68
N VAL A 374 -14.54 7.02 3.43
CA VAL A 374 -14.01 8.26 2.83
C VAL A 374 -15.15 9.15 2.41
N TYR A 375 -15.08 10.40 2.86
CA TYR A 375 -16.06 11.44 2.64
C TYR A 375 -15.41 12.63 1.91
N PRO A 376 -16.18 13.47 1.18
CA PRO A 376 -15.67 14.73 0.66
C PRO A 376 -15.17 15.64 1.77
N ALA A 377 -14.11 16.43 1.53
CA ALA A 377 -13.48 17.31 2.52
C ALA A 377 -14.46 18.27 3.24
N GLY A 378 -15.52 18.69 2.56
CA GLY A 378 -16.54 19.60 3.12
C GLY A 378 -17.65 18.92 3.94
N THR A 379 -17.59 17.61 4.14
CA THR A 379 -18.63 16.86 4.86
C THR A 379 -18.70 17.30 6.33
N PRO A 380 -19.87 17.67 6.88
CA PRO A 380 -20.00 18.07 8.29
C PRO A 380 -19.74 16.92 9.28
N ASP A 381 -19.32 17.25 10.50
CA ASP A 381 -18.93 16.27 11.53
C ASP A 381 -20.04 15.32 11.98
N ASP A 382 -21.31 15.72 11.86
CA ASP A 382 -22.49 14.92 12.22
C ASP A 382 -22.82 13.84 11.19
N ARG A 383 -22.23 13.91 10.00
CA ARG A 383 -22.31 12.88 8.96
C ARG A 383 -21.18 11.86 9.01
N LEU A 384 -20.15 12.11 9.82
CA LEU A 384 -19.05 11.18 10.02
C LEU A 384 -19.36 10.22 11.18
N PRO A 385 -18.73 9.03 11.20
CA PRO A 385 -18.72 8.19 12.40
C PRO A 385 -18.32 8.99 13.64
N ALA A 386 -19.08 8.80 14.73
CA ALA A 386 -18.85 9.50 15.99
C ALA A 386 -17.54 9.04 16.65
N ASP A 387 -17.24 7.75 16.53
CA ASP A 387 -16.04 7.13 17.05
C ASP A 387 -15.00 6.93 15.94
N GLY A 388 -13.75 6.67 16.35
CA GLY A 388 -12.65 6.33 15.44
C GLY A 388 -11.72 7.49 15.06
N ARG A 389 -10.71 7.15 14.26
CA ARG A 389 -9.65 8.08 13.84
C ARG A 389 -10.07 8.82 12.59
N ARG A 390 -10.06 10.15 12.64
CA ARG A 390 -10.25 11.02 11.48
C ARG A 390 -8.91 11.47 10.91
N ILE A 391 -8.80 11.46 9.58
CA ILE A 391 -7.66 11.96 8.82
C ILE A 391 -8.20 12.96 7.81
N GLU A 392 -7.86 14.23 8.01
CA GLU A 392 -8.21 15.30 7.09
C GLU A 392 -7.21 15.35 5.94
N ARG A 393 -7.70 15.36 4.70
CA ARG A 393 -6.92 15.52 3.48
C ARG A 393 -7.44 16.71 2.67
N ARG A 394 -6.84 16.99 1.52
CA ARG A 394 -7.19 18.14 0.67
C ARG A 394 -8.59 17.97 0.07
N HIS A 395 -8.89 16.76 -0.39
CA HIS A 395 -10.10 16.41 -1.12
C HIS A 395 -11.07 15.56 -0.29
N SER A 396 -10.55 14.85 0.72
CA SER A 396 -11.35 13.92 1.51
C SER A 396 -11.14 14.01 3.02
N ARG A 397 -12.09 13.43 3.76
CA ARG A 397 -12.01 13.09 5.18
C ARG A 397 -12.08 11.58 5.29
N VAL A 398 -11.04 10.94 5.82
CA VAL A 398 -10.98 9.49 6.02
C VAL A 398 -11.30 9.19 7.48
N SER A 399 -12.26 8.31 7.73
CA SER A 399 -12.60 7.79 9.07
C SER A 399 -12.20 6.33 9.16
N ILE A 400 -11.49 5.95 10.23
CA ILE A 400 -11.10 4.56 10.51
C ILE A 400 -11.70 4.16 11.85
N THR A 401 -12.56 3.16 11.84
CA THR A 401 -13.25 2.60 13.00
C THR A 401 -12.92 1.12 13.16
N TRP A 402 -13.15 0.60 14.37
CA TRP A 402 -12.95 -0.80 14.72
C TRP A 402 -14.24 -1.33 15.34
N PRO A 403 -14.62 -2.60 15.06
CA PRO A 403 -15.85 -3.21 15.57
C PRO A 403 -15.79 -3.54 17.06
#